data_AF-A0A5K1F269-F1
#
_entry.id   AF-A0A5K1F269-F1
#
_cell.length_a   1.000
_cell.length_b   1.000
_cell.length_c   1.000
_cell.angle_alpha   90.00
_cell.angle_beta   90.00
_cell.angle_gamma   90.00
#
_symmetry.space_group_name_H-M   'P 1'
#
loop_
_entity.id
_entity.type
_entity.pdbx_description
1 polymer ?
#
loop_
_entity_poly.entity_id
_entity_poly.type
_entity_poly.pdbx_seq_one_letter_code
_entity_poly.pdbx_strand_id
1 'polypeptide(L)'
;VYGTSYSTSNVYLFVTFSMWFLVASWLFAPSVFNPSGFEWQKTVDDFTDWTRWVGNRGGIGIQADKSWESWWEEEQVHLKYTDMRGRLLEILLALRFFIYQYGIVYHLNIAHHNKSIL
;
A
#
# COMPACT_ATOMS: atom_id res chain seq x y z
N VAL A 1 -43.38 7.84 -9.47
CA VAL A 1 -43.64 7.92 -8.02
C VAL A 1 -42.37 7.59 -7.25
N TYR A 2 -41.30 8.34 -7.49
CA TYR A 2 -40.03 8.25 -6.76
C TYR A 2 -39.52 9.68 -6.65
N GLY A 3 -39.81 10.33 -5.53
CA GLY A 3 -39.54 11.76 -5.39
C GLY A 3 -40.40 12.43 -4.33
N THR A 4 -40.62 11.77 -3.20
CA THR A 4 -40.95 12.50 -1.98
C THR A 4 -39.62 12.90 -1.35
N SER A 5 -39.29 14.18 -1.48
CA SER A 5 -38.17 14.82 -0.79
C SER A 5 -38.20 14.36 0.67
N TYR A 6 -37.15 13.67 1.12
CA TYR A 6 -37.03 13.18 2.50
C TYR A 6 -36.96 14.39 3.43
N SER A 7 -38.13 14.89 3.79
CA SER A 7 -38.34 16.08 4.60
C SER A 7 -38.21 15.75 6.08
N THR A 8 -37.09 15.14 6.46
CA THR A 8 -36.67 14.98 7.85
C THR A 8 -35.17 15.22 7.87
N SER A 9 -34.78 16.50 8.01
CA SER A 9 -33.40 16.95 8.23
C SER A 9 -32.64 16.03 9.20
N ASN A 10 -33.31 15.55 10.25
CA ASN A 10 -32.77 14.62 11.23
C ASN A 10 -32.36 13.24 10.65
N VAL A 11 -33.14 12.68 9.70
CA VAL A 11 -32.80 11.39 9.06
C VAL A 11 -31.59 11.56 8.16
N TYR A 12 -31.52 12.65 7.38
CA TYR A 12 -30.36 12.95 6.55
C TYR A 12 -29.09 13.15 7.40
N LEU A 13 -29.18 13.90 8.51
CA LEU A 13 -28.08 14.08 9.45
C LEU A 13 -27.63 12.76 10.07
N PHE A 14 -28.56 11.91 10.49
CA PHE A 14 -28.24 10.61 11.08
C PHE A 14 -27.52 9.70 10.08
N VAL A 15 -28.06 9.58 8.85
CA VAL A 15 -27.44 8.76 7.79
C VAL A 15 -26.05 9.28 7.43
N THR A 16 -25.91 10.59 7.28
CA THR A 16 -24.62 11.24 6.98
C THR A 16 -23.61 10.97 8.10
N PHE A 17 -24.01 11.15 9.36
CA PHE A 17 -23.16 10.86 10.51
C PHE A 17 -22.75 9.39 10.58
N SER A 18 -23.69 8.45 10.42
CA SER A 18 -23.39 7.01 10.41
C SER A 18 -22.43 6.63 9.29
N MET A 19 -22.56 7.24 8.11
CA MET A 19 -21.68 6.96 6.97
C MET A 19 -20.25 7.48 7.22
N TRP A 20 -20.11 8.69 7.76
CA TRP A 20 -18.80 9.23 8.15
C TRP A 20 -18.18 8.49 9.34
N PHE A 21 -18.99 8.06 10.30
CA PHE A 21 -18.53 7.21 11.40
C PHE A 21 -18.00 5.87 10.88
N LEU A 22 -18.66 5.25 9.92
CA LEU A 22 -18.19 4.02 9.28
C LEU A 22 -16.85 4.26 8.56
N VAL A 23 -16.73 5.32 7.76
CA VAL A 23 -15.48 5.70 7.08
C VAL A 23 -14.35 5.89 8.08
N ALA A 24 -14.59 6.64 9.16
CA ALA A 24 -13.61 6.83 10.22
C ALA A 24 -13.23 5.50 10.88
N SER A 25 -14.22 4.66 11.22
CA SER A 25 -13.96 3.35 11.85
C SER A 25 -13.07 2.46 10.98
N TRP A 26 -13.24 2.47 9.65
CA TRP A 26 -12.40 1.71 8.74
C TRP A 26 -11.00 2.31 8.58
N LEU A 27 -10.91 3.64 8.53
CA LEU A 27 -9.62 4.33 8.48
C LEU A 27 -8.78 4.05 9.73
N PHE A 28 -9.42 4.06 10.90
CA PHE A 28 -8.75 3.89 12.18
C PHE A 28 -8.64 2.43 12.65
N ALA A 29 -9.34 1.48 12.01
CA ALA A 29 -9.31 0.07 12.42
C ALA A 29 -7.89 -0.51 12.54
N PRO A 30 -6.98 -0.35 11.56
CA PRO A 30 -5.61 -0.87 11.68
C PRO A 30 -4.87 -0.34 12.90
N SER A 31 -5.10 0.93 13.25
CA SER A 31 -4.41 1.61 14.34
C SER A 31 -5.06 1.38 15.71
N VAL A 32 -6.36 1.09 15.77
CA VAL A 32 -7.04 0.62 17.01
C VAL A 32 -6.53 -0.77 17.40
N PHE A 33 -6.32 -1.65 16.42
CA PHE A 33 -5.77 -2.99 16.66
C PHE A 33 -4.24 -3.03 16.72
N ASN A 34 -3.55 -1.96 16.30
CA ASN A 34 -2.13 -1.75 16.50
C ASN A 34 -1.86 -0.32 17.03
N PRO A 35 -2.06 -0.08 18.34
CA PRO A 35 -1.94 1.26 18.94
C PRO A 35 -0.54 1.86 18.81
N SER A 36 0.48 1.04 18.55
CA SER A 36 1.85 1.52 18.32
C SER A 36 2.01 2.36 17.04
N GLY A 37 1.02 2.31 16.13
CA GLY A 37 0.99 3.17 14.94
C GLY A 37 0.60 4.63 15.21
N PHE A 38 0.11 4.97 16.40
CA PHE A 38 -0.18 6.37 16.80
C PHE A 38 0.83 6.96 17.78
N GLU A 39 1.82 6.18 18.19
CA GLU A 39 2.88 6.67 19.04
C GLU A 39 3.88 7.46 18.18
N TRP A 40 3.77 8.79 18.25
CA TRP A 40 4.62 9.69 17.45
C TRP A 40 6.11 9.42 17.68
N GLN A 41 6.52 9.19 18.92
CA GLN A 41 7.91 8.91 19.26
C GLN A 41 8.42 7.66 18.54
N LYS A 42 7.66 6.56 18.62
CA LYS A 42 7.97 5.32 17.92
C LYS A 42 8.00 5.49 16.40
N THR A 43 7.07 6.27 15.84
CA THR A 43 7.03 6.55 14.40
C THR A 43 8.29 7.29 13.93
N VAL A 44 8.76 8.26 14.72
CA VAL A 44 9.99 9.01 14.42
C VAL A 44 11.22 8.11 14.57
N ASP A 45 11.26 7.27 15.60
CA ASP A 45 12.35 6.32 15.82
C ASP A 45 12.42 5.29 14.67
N ASP A 46 11.29 4.68 14.31
CA ASP A 46 11.15 3.74 13.19
C ASP A 46 11.57 4.39 11.85
N PHE A 47 11.16 5.65 11.61
CA PHE A 47 11.55 6.39 10.41
C PHE A 47 13.06 6.66 10.37
N THR A 48 13.67 6.97 11.52
CA THR A 48 15.10 7.22 11.61
C THR A 48 15.89 5.93 11.36
N ASP A 49 15.44 4.81 11.92
CA ASP A 49 16.06 3.50 11.71
C ASP A 49 15.91 3.03 10.25
N TRP A 50 14.75 3.24 9.64
CA TRP A 50 14.55 3.02 8.21
C TRP A 50 15.51 3.85 7.35
N THR A 51 15.66 5.14 7.67
CA THR A 51 16.57 6.03 6.93
C THR A 51 18.03 5.56 7.04
N ARG A 52 18.44 5.09 8.23
CA ARG A 52 19.77 4.48 8.44
C ARG A 52 19.93 3.20 7.62
N TRP A 53 18.92 2.33 7.61
CA TRP A 53 18.93 1.09 6.84
C TRP A 53 19.04 1.31 5.32
N VAL A 54 18.34 2.31 4.79
CA VAL A 54 18.42 2.71 3.37
C VAL A 54 19.78 3.33 3.04
N GLY A 55 20.30 4.17 3.93
CA GLY A 55 21.56 4.91 3.71
C GLY A 55 22.84 4.09 3.90
N ASN A 56 22.75 2.95 4.61
CA ASN A 56 23.89 2.08 4.85
C ASN A 56 24.23 1.29 3.58
N ARG A 57 25.32 1.66 2.91
CA ARG A 57 25.90 0.87 1.83
C ARG A 57 26.33 -0.47 2.42
N GLY A 58 25.82 -1.56 1.85
CA GLY A 58 26.05 -2.91 2.32
C GLY A 58 27.53 -3.30 2.28
N GLY A 59 27.80 -4.54 2.67
CA GLY A 59 29.15 -5.06 2.70
C GLY A 59 29.19 -6.53 3.10
N ILE A 60 30.33 -7.16 2.88
CA ILE A 60 30.53 -8.58 3.19
C ILE A 60 30.37 -8.78 4.70
N GLY A 61 29.33 -9.54 5.10
CA GLY A 61 29.05 -9.87 6.50
C GLY A 61 28.13 -8.87 7.23
N ILE A 62 27.59 -7.86 6.54
CA ILE A 62 26.50 -7.04 7.09
C ILE A 62 25.20 -7.85 7.00
N GLN A 63 24.45 -7.92 8.11
CA GLN A 63 23.17 -8.61 8.17
C GLN A 63 22.10 -7.84 7.36
N ALA A 64 21.17 -8.56 6.74
CA ALA A 64 20.10 -7.97 5.93
C ALA A 64 19.18 -7.00 6.70
N ASP A 65 19.03 -7.17 8.02
CA ASP A 65 18.26 -6.26 8.87
C ASP A 65 18.93 -4.87 9.04
N LYS A 66 20.20 -4.71 8.61
CA LYS A 66 20.98 -3.47 8.81
C LYS A 66 21.28 -2.68 7.56
N SER A 67 21.08 -3.26 6.38
CA SER A 67 21.30 -2.58 5.10
C SER A 67 20.32 -3.06 4.04
N TRP A 68 19.72 -2.11 3.33
CA TRP A 68 18.91 -2.37 2.15
C TRP A 68 19.66 -3.19 1.10
N GLU A 69 20.94 -2.89 0.89
CA GLU A 69 21.76 -3.55 -0.13
C GLU A 69 22.03 -5.01 0.26
N SER A 70 22.38 -5.27 1.52
CA SER A 70 22.58 -6.64 2.01
C SER A 70 21.28 -7.46 1.98
N TRP A 71 20.15 -6.86 2.35
CA TRP A 71 18.84 -7.51 2.22
C TRP A 71 18.50 -7.84 0.77
N TRP A 72 18.74 -6.90 -0.14
CA TRP A 72 18.49 -7.12 -1.56
C TRP A 72 19.37 -8.23 -2.12
N GLU A 73 20.65 -8.27 -1.75
CA GLU A 73 21.54 -9.34 -2.19
C GLU A 73 21.09 -10.71 -1.69
N GLU A 74 20.75 -10.83 -0.41
CA GLU A 74 20.24 -12.07 0.20
C GLU A 74 18.96 -12.53 -0.50
N GLU A 75 18.01 -11.61 -0.71
CA GLU A 75 16.76 -11.91 -1.38
C GLU A 75 17.01 -12.30 -2.84
N GLN A 76 18.00 -11.75 -3.55
CA GLN A 76 18.29 -12.12 -4.94
C GLN A 76 19.09 -13.42 -5.10
N VAL A 77 19.60 -14.04 -4.02
CA VAL A 77 20.43 -15.26 -4.09
C VAL A 77 19.68 -16.40 -4.77
N HIS A 78 18.39 -16.60 -4.49
CA HIS A 78 17.62 -17.69 -5.11
C HIS A 78 17.53 -17.52 -6.64
N LEU A 79 17.34 -16.29 -7.10
CA LEU A 79 17.24 -15.94 -8.54
C LEU A 79 18.54 -16.21 -9.31
N LYS A 80 19.70 -16.19 -8.63
CA LYS A 80 21.00 -16.54 -9.23
C LYS A 80 21.07 -18.01 -9.62
N TYR A 81 20.39 -18.89 -8.89
CA TYR A 81 20.40 -20.33 -9.11
C TYR A 81 19.16 -20.86 -9.86
N THR A 82 18.15 -20.01 -10.10
CA THR A 82 16.94 -20.37 -10.85
C THR A 82 17.20 -20.50 -12.34
N ASP A 83 16.65 -21.55 -12.96
CA ASP A 83 16.65 -21.76 -14.41
C ASP A 83 15.98 -20.61 -15.18
N MET A 84 16.37 -20.42 -16.44
CA MET A 84 15.81 -19.37 -17.32
C MET A 84 14.28 -19.39 -17.39
N ARG A 85 13.66 -20.58 -17.35
CA ARG A 85 12.19 -20.75 -17.34
C ARG A 85 11.56 -20.27 -16.03
N GLY A 86 12.21 -20.52 -14.88
CA GLY A 86 11.75 -20.05 -13.57
C GLY A 86 11.81 -18.53 -13.48
N ARG A 87 12.91 -17.93 -13.97
CA ARG A 87 13.07 -16.47 -14.02
C ARG A 87 12.00 -15.80 -14.87
N LEU A 88 11.65 -16.38 -16.02
CA LEU A 88 10.57 -15.87 -16.87
C LEU A 88 9.21 -15.95 -16.16
N LEU A 89 8.93 -17.04 -15.45
CA LEU A 89 7.69 -17.18 -14.67
C LEU A 89 7.62 -16.15 -13.54
N GLU A 90 8.72 -15.88 -12.84
CA GLU A 90 8.78 -14.85 -11.80
C GLU A 90 8.55 -13.45 -12.35
N ILE A 91 9.12 -13.12 -13.51
CA ILE A 91 8.86 -11.84 -14.18
C ILE A 91 7.37 -11.72 -14.53
N LEU A 92 6.77 -12.76 -15.10
CA LEU A 92 5.33 -12.78 -15.41
C LEU A 92 4.47 -12.64 -14.14
N LEU A 93 4.83 -13.32 -13.07
CA LEU A 93 4.16 -13.21 -11.77
C LEU A 93 4.33 -11.83 -11.15
N ALA A 94 5.48 -11.19 -11.25
CA ALA A 94 5.69 -9.82 -10.76
C ALA A 94 4.87 -8.81 -11.58
N LEU A 95 4.76 -9.02 -12.90
CA LEU A 95 3.95 -8.18 -13.79
C LEU A 95 2.45 -8.19 -13.48
N ARG A 96 1.94 -9.20 -12.75
CA ARG A 96 0.51 -9.29 -12.36
C ARG A 96 0.01 -8.03 -11.67
N PHE A 97 0.84 -7.37 -10.87
CA PHE A 97 0.45 -6.18 -10.12
C PHE A 97 0.23 -4.98 -11.04
N PHE A 98 1.03 -4.84 -12.11
CA PHE A 98 0.82 -3.81 -13.13
C PHE A 98 -0.48 -4.04 -13.90
N ILE A 99 -0.81 -5.30 -14.21
CA ILE A 99 -2.08 -5.67 -14.86
C ILE A 99 -3.26 -5.27 -13.97
N TYR A 100 -3.19 -5.55 -12.65
CA TYR A 100 -4.23 -5.14 -11.71
C TYR A 100 -4.37 -3.62 -11.62
N GLN A 101 -3.25 -2.90 -11.53
CA GLN A 101 -3.29 -1.43 -11.47
C GLN A 101 -3.89 -0.83 -12.76
N TYR A 102 -3.51 -1.35 -13.93
CA TYR A 102 -4.10 -0.96 -15.20
C TYR A 102 -5.60 -1.25 -15.26
N GLY A 103 -6.01 -2.46 -14.85
CA GLY A 103 -7.40 -2.89 -14.81
C GLY A 103 -8.26 -1.98 -13.92
N ILE A 104 -7.77 -1.64 -12.72
CA ILE A 104 -8.46 -0.73 -11.78
C ILE A 104 -8.64 0.67 -12.40
N VAL A 105 -7.58 1.25 -12.97
CA VAL A 105 -7.66 2.59 -13.61
C VAL A 105 -8.65 2.59 -14.78
N TYR A 106 -8.63 1.53 -15.60
CA TYR A 106 -9.52 1.39 -16.74
C TYR A 106 -10.98 1.18 -16.32
N HIS A 107 -11.23 0.30 -15.35
CA HIS A 107 -12.60 -0.02 -14.89
C HIS A 107 -13.25 1.10 -14.09
N LEU A 108 -12.49 1.83 -13.26
CA LEU A 108 -13.03 2.93 -12.47
C LEU A 108 -13.20 4.21 -13.30
N ASN A 109 -12.86 4.20 -14.59
CA ASN A 109 -12.91 5.34 -15.52
C ASN A 109 -12.35 6.63 -14.89
N ILE A 110 -11.34 6.49 -14.01
CA ILE A 110 -10.71 7.60 -13.26
C ILE A 110 -10.13 8.62 -14.24
N ALA A 111 -9.71 8.14 -15.41
CA ALA A 111 -9.18 8.95 -16.48
C ALA A 111 -10.25 9.70 -17.32
N HIS A 112 -11.55 9.49 -17.07
CA HIS A 112 -12.67 10.24 -17.67
C HIS A 112 -12.49 10.51 -19.18
N HIS A 113 -12.28 9.44 -19.96
CA HIS A 113 -11.96 9.45 -21.41
C HIS A 113 -10.62 10.07 -21.85
N ASN A 114 -9.80 10.63 -20.96
CA ASN A 114 -8.48 11.11 -21.32
C ASN A 114 -7.46 9.97 -21.27
N LYS A 115 -7.03 9.48 -22.44
CA LYS A 115 -6.06 8.38 -22.58
C LYS A 115 -4.63 8.87 -22.81
N SER A 116 -4.31 10.15 -22.54
CA SER A 116 -2.93 10.64 -22.72
C SER A 116 -2.03 10.10 -21.60
N ILE A 117 -0.88 9.56 -21.99
CA ILE A 117 0.25 9.21 -21.10
C ILE A 117 1.30 10.34 -21.18
N LEU A 118 0.83 11.56 -21.45
CA LEU A 118 1.57 12.82 -21.62
C LEU A 118 0.84 13.90 -20.83
#